data_AF-A0A0G2AFV2-F1
#
_entry.id   AF-A0A0G2AFV2-F1
#
_cell.length_a   1.000
_cell.length_b   1.000
_cell.length_c   1.000
_cell.angle_alpha   90.00
_cell.angle_beta   90.00
_cell.angle_gamma   90.00
#
_symmetry.space_group_name_H-M   'P 1'
#
loop_
_entity.id
_entity.type
_entity.pdbx_description
1 polymer ?
#
loop_
_entity_poly.entity_id
_entity_poly.type
_entity_poly.pdbx_seq_one_letter_code
_entity_poly.pdbx_strand_id
1 'polypeptide(L)'
;MVGGRIVMTTRIPGQPTLLERYDREFGLLQEFYVRSCHFAVTANLFTSASIIRTVGSFDGDLLSGGDREWGRRVFAAGHTQHYASDVIVLHPARSSVRAFIRKNRRTAGGMYQLWKKYPALGIHAPYRSSNMQLQVRNLHFGKKHGCLRPSFTGLTAAAWMIRSVEWIRLHLGGKPLRA
;
A
#
# COMPACT_ATOMS: atom_id res chain seq x y z
N MET A 1 3.44 12.25 13.56
CA MET A 1 3.85 10.91 13.08
C MET A 1 4.90 11.08 12.00
N VAL A 2 5.87 10.17 11.90
CA VAL A 2 6.89 10.19 10.85
C VAL A 2 6.87 8.86 10.07
N GLY A 3 6.92 8.96 8.73
CA GLY A 3 7.21 7.84 7.85
C GLY A 3 8.60 7.97 7.25
N GLY A 4 9.50 7.04 7.55
CA GLY A 4 10.85 7.02 6.98
C GLY A 4 10.91 6.34 5.61
N ARG A 5 11.93 6.67 4.81
CA ARG A 5 12.18 6.07 3.49
C ARG A 5 12.26 4.54 3.55
N ILE A 6 11.61 3.88 2.58
CA ILE A 6 11.70 2.44 2.37
C ILE A 6 12.40 2.19 1.04
N VAL A 7 13.54 1.50 1.07
CA VAL A 7 14.30 1.14 -0.12
C VAL A 7 14.05 -0.33 -0.42
N MET A 8 13.45 -0.59 -1.58
CA MET A 8 13.16 -1.94 -2.03
C MET A 8 14.42 -2.58 -2.61
N THR A 9 14.93 -3.64 -1.98
CA THR A 9 16.13 -4.37 -2.41
C THR A 9 15.78 -5.57 -3.28
N THR A 10 16.74 -6.06 -4.05
CA THR A 10 16.56 -7.19 -4.98
C THR A 10 17.32 -8.39 -4.46
N ARG A 11 16.87 -9.61 -4.78
CA ARG A 11 17.53 -10.85 -4.36
C ARG A 11 18.96 -10.92 -4.89
N ILE A 12 19.15 -10.56 -6.15
CA ILE A 12 20.47 -10.44 -6.79
C ILE A 12 20.67 -8.95 -7.09
N PRO A 13 21.67 -8.28 -6.47
CA PRO A 13 21.98 -6.89 -6.76
C PRO A 13 22.25 -6.68 -8.25
N GLY A 14 21.68 -5.62 -8.83
CA GLY A 14 21.83 -5.28 -10.25
C GLY A 14 21.01 -6.13 -11.22
N GLN A 15 20.41 -7.25 -10.80
CA GLN A 15 19.66 -8.16 -11.67
C GLN A 15 18.21 -8.41 -11.19
N PRO A 16 17.37 -7.35 -11.10
CA PRO A 16 15.99 -7.55 -10.65
C PRO A 16 15.14 -8.28 -11.68
N THR A 17 14.44 -9.31 -11.21
CA THR A 17 13.33 -9.96 -11.92
C THR A 17 12.21 -8.96 -12.22
N LEU A 18 11.34 -9.28 -13.18
CA LEU A 18 10.22 -8.40 -13.54
C LEU A 18 9.32 -8.07 -12.33
N LEU A 19 9.08 -9.04 -11.45
CA LEU A 19 8.28 -8.85 -10.24
C LEU A 19 8.99 -7.97 -9.20
N GLU A 20 10.30 -8.12 -9.02
CA GLU A 20 11.05 -7.24 -8.11
C GLU A 20 11.06 -5.80 -8.64
N ARG A 21 11.24 -5.61 -9.95
CA ARG A 21 11.11 -4.29 -10.57
C ARG A 21 9.73 -3.70 -10.31
N TYR A 22 8.68 -4.49 -10.51
CA TYR A 22 7.30 -4.06 -10.27
C TYR A 22 7.04 -3.70 -8.79
N ASP A 23 7.48 -4.54 -7.84
CA ASP A 23 7.27 -4.27 -6.42
C ASP A 23 8.15 -3.12 -5.90
N ARG A 24 9.30 -2.86 -6.53
CA ARG A 24 10.08 -1.64 -6.26
C ARG A 24 9.33 -0.37 -6.65
N GLU A 25 8.67 -0.36 -7.79
CA GLU A 25 7.92 0.81 -8.28
C GLU A 25 6.56 1.01 -7.58
N PHE A 26 5.90 -0.08 -7.14
CA PHE A 26 4.51 -0.02 -6.68
C PHE A 26 4.26 -0.67 -5.31
N GLY A 27 5.32 -1.10 -4.63
CA GLY A 27 5.25 -1.84 -3.37
C GLY A 27 4.86 -0.97 -2.19
N LEU A 28 5.80 -0.12 -1.77
CA LEU A 28 5.73 0.67 -0.54
C LEU A 28 6.14 2.12 -0.82
N LEU A 29 5.23 2.88 -1.43
CA LEU A 29 5.44 4.29 -1.80
C LEU A 29 5.30 5.23 -0.59
N GLN A 30 6.21 5.11 0.39
CA GLN A 30 6.07 5.78 1.69
C GLN A 30 5.88 7.29 1.58
N GLU A 31 6.73 7.97 0.80
CA GLU A 31 6.64 9.42 0.62
C GLU A 31 5.26 9.85 0.11
N PHE A 32 4.75 9.14 -0.89
CA PHE A 32 3.44 9.42 -1.45
C PHE A 32 2.32 9.18 -0.43
N TYR A 33 2.40 8.09 0.34
CA TYR A 33 1.41 7.83 1.38
C TYR A 33 1.35 8.95 2.41
N VAL A 34 2.50 9.40 2.88
CA VAL A 34 2.57 10.45 3.89
C VAL A 34 2.06 11.77 3.30
N ARG A 35 2.59 12.18 2.15
CA ARG A 35 2.31 13.51 1.57
C ARG A 35 0.90 13.64 0.97
N SER A 36 0.39 12.58 0.33
CA SER A 36 -0.83 12.66 -0.48
C SER A 36 -1.99 11.84 0.07
N CYS A 37 -1.73 10.90 0.99
CA CYS A 37 -2.76 9.99 1.49
C CYS A 37 -2.99 10.11 2.99
N HIS A 38 -2.15 10.87 3.67
CA HIS A 38 -2.16 11.12 5.10
C HIS A 38 -2.03 9.86 5.96
N PHE A 39 -1.13 8.96 5.56
CA PHE A 39 -0.71 7.82 6.40
C PHE A 39 0.72 7.38 6.06
N ALA A 40 1.36 6.61 6.93
CA ALA A 40 2.62 5.92 6.65
C ALA A 40 2.40 4.41 6.78
N VAL A 41 3.07 3.59 5.96
CA VAL A 41 3.09 2.14 6.18
C VAL A 41 3.95 1.80 7.40
N THR A 42 3.51 0.81 8.17
CA THR A 42 4.19 0.39 9.42
C THR A 42 5.59 -0.16 9.24
N ALA A 43 5.98 -0.50 8.00
CA ALA A 43 7.33 -0.94 7.67
C ALA A 43 8.42 0.09 8.00
N ASN A 44 8.09 1.38 8.06
CA ASN A 44 8.98 2.43 8.56
C ASN A 44 8.14 3.62 9.08
N LEU A 45 7.29 3.36 10.08
CA LEU A 45 6.47 4.36 10.77
C LEU A 45 6.91 4.43 12.22
N PHE A 46 7.11 5.65 12.73
CA PHE A 46 7.29 5.88 14.15
C PHE A 46 6.50 7.12 14.60
N THR A 47 6.13 7.13 15.88
CA THR A 47 5.26 8.13 16.46
C THR A 47 5.54 8.26 17.96
N SER A 48 5.14 9.37 18.57
CA SER A 48 5.18 9.51 20.02
C SER A 48 4.02 8.74 20.67
N ALA A 49 4.24 8.29 21.90
CA ALA A 49 3.20 7.68 22.73
C ALA A 49 2.03 8.65 23.02
N SER A 50 2.28 9.97 23.04
CA SER A 50 1.22 10.97 23.18
C SER A 50 0.20 10.90 22.04
N ILE A 51 0.65 10.76 20.79
CA ILE A 51 -0.27 10.65 19.64
C ILE A 51 -1.16 9.41 19.79
N ILE A 52 -0.59 8.26 20.19
CA ILE A 52 -1.39 7.03 20.39
C ILE A 52 -2.42 7.23 21.50
N ARG A 53 -2.05 7.89 22.62
CA ARG A 53 -2.99 8.21 23.71
C ARG A 53 -4.11 9.15 23.26
N THR A 54 -3.82 10.09 22.36
CA THR A 54 -4.81 11.05 21.85
C THR A 54 -5.75 10.44 20.82
N VAL A 55 -5.22 9.70 19.85
CA VAL A 55 -6.02 9.23 18.71
C VAL A 55 -6.54 7.81 18.88
N GLY A 56 -6.02 7.06 19.85
CA GLY A 56 -6.27 5.64 20.08
C GLY A 56 -5.30 4.73 19.32
N SER A 57 -5.24 3.46 19.73
CA SER A 57 -4.40 2.42 19.13
C SER A 57 -4.84 2.04 17.71
N PHE A 58 -4.02 1.23 17.03
CA PHE A 58 -4.41 0.58 15.77
C PHE A 58 -5.60 -0.36 16.00
N ASP A 59 -6.48 -0.46 15.00
CA ASP A 59 -7.54 -1.46 15.02
C ASP A 59 -6.97 -2.86 14.73
N GLY A 60 -6.92 -3.70 15.76
CA GLY A 60 -6.37 -5.06 15.71
C GLY A 60 -7.21 -6.05 14.88
N ASP A 61 -8.45 -5.71 14.53
CA ASP A 61 -9.31 -6.57 13.70
C ASP A 61 -9.00 -6.46 12.20
N LEU A 62 -8.25 -5.42 11.81
CA LEU A 62 -7.88 -5.19 10.41
C LEU A 62 -6.71 -6.08 10.01
N LEU A 63 -6.93 -6.93 9.01
CA LEU A 63 -5.90 -7.82 8.48
C LEU A 63 -4.90 -7.10 7.56
N SER A 64 -5.29 -5.94 7.02
CA SER A 64 -4.41 -5.03 6.28
C SER A 64 -5.03 -3.64 6.24
N GLY A 65 -4.18 -2.61 6.15
CA GLY A 65 -4.62 -1.23 6.04
C GLY A 65 -4.92 -0.53 7.38
N GLY A 66 -4.61 -1.16 8.52
CA GLY A 66 -4.68 -0.49 9.82
C GLY A 66 -3.77 0.74 9.90
N ASP A 67 -2.66 0.74 9.16
CA ASP A 67 -1.78 1.89 8.98
C ASP A 67 -2.46 3.09 8.30
N ARG A 68 -3.25 2.82 7.26
CA ARG A 68 -4.07 3.81 6.56
C ARG A 68 -5.18 4.37 7.43
N GLU A 69 -5.88 3.50 8.13
CA GLU A 69 -6.96 3.87 9.05
C GLU A 69 -6.41 4.75 10.18
N TRP A 70 -5.42 4.25 10.91
CA TRP A 70 -4.80 4.95 12.04
C TRP A 70 -4.14 6.26 11.60
N GLY A 71 -3.40 6.25 10.49
CA GLY A 71 -2.79 7.45 9.93
C GLY A 71 -3.82 8.53 9.60
N ARG A 72 -4.98 8.17 9.04
CA ARG A 72 -6.03 9.17 8.77
C ARG A 72 -6.67 9.72 10.03
N ARG A 73 -6.80 8.92 11.10
CA ARG A 73 -7.19 9.46 12.42
C ARG A 73 -6.16 10.45 12.95
N VAL A 74 -4.87 10.14 12.84
CA VAL A 74 -3.78 11.06 13.21
C VAL A 74 -3.90 12.38 12.46
N PHE A 75 -4.14 12.33 11.15
CA PHE A 75 -4.33 13.52 10.35
C PHE A 75 -5.60 14.29 10.72
N ALA A 76 -6.72 13.60 10.92
CA ALA A 76 -7.99 14.21 11.32
C ALA A 76 -7.92 14.87 12.70
N ALA A 77 -7.07 14.37 13.60
CA ALA A 77 -6.77 14.97 14.90
C ALA A 77 -5.83 16.19 14.82
N GLY A 78 -5.44 16.63 13.61
CA GLY A 78 -4.59 17.81 13.40
C GLY A 78 -3.09 17.56 13.64
N HIS A 79 -2.67 16.32 13.86
CA HIS A 79 -1.24 16.03 14.04
C HIS A 79 -0.50 16.04 12.69
N THR A 80 0.65 16.72 12.68
CA THR A 80 1.53 16.75 11.52
C THR A 80 2.08 15.36 11.20
N GLN A 81 2.13 15.07 9.90
CA GLN A 81 2.72 13.86 9.35
C GLN A 81 3.90 14.23 8.46
N HIS A 82 5.08 13.71 8.79
CA HIS A 82 6.32 14.06 8.12
C HIS A 82 6.93 12.85 7.40
N TYR A 83 7.50 13.07 6.22
CA TYR A 83 8.28 12.05 5.52
C TYR A 83 9.76 12.35 5.69
N ALA A 84 10.50 11.42 6.30
CA ALA A 84 11.93 11.53 6.55
C ALA A 84 12.73 10.71 5.52
N SER A 85 13.41 11.37 4.59
CA SER A 85 14.13 10.71 3.49
C SER A 85 15.46 10.05 3.89
N ASP A 86 16.01 10.50 5.01
CA ASP A 86 17.26 10.09 5.65
C ASP A 86 17.09 8.90 6.60
N VAL A 87 15.88 8.66 7.11
CA VAL A 87 15.55 7.48 7.91
C VAL A 87 15.21 6.30 7.00
N ILE A 88 16.16 5.39 6.79
CA ILE A 88 16.06 4.36 5.75
C ILE A 88 15.88 2.96 6.35
N VAL A 89 14.89 2.23 5.83
CA VAL A 89 14.74 0.78 6.02
C VAL A 89 14.85 0.07 4.67
N LEU A 90 15.64 -1.02 4.64
CA LEU A 90 15.73 -1.90 3.48
C LEU A 90 14.62 -2.97 3.55
N HIS A 91 13.84 -3.11 2.50
CA HIS A 91 12.79 -4.12 2.40
C HIS A 91 12.99 -4.99 1.15
N PRO A 92 13.05 -6.32 1.25
CA PRO A 92 13.21 -7.17 0.07
C PRO A 92 11.99 -7.07 -0.84
N ALA A 93 12.22 -6.84 -2.14
CA ALA A 93 11.18 -6.85 -3.14
C ALA A 93 10.65 -8.28 -3.34
N ARG A 94 9.34 -8.39 -3.59
CA ARG A 94 8.72 -9.69 -3.85
C ARG A 94 9.19 -10.21 -5.22
N SER A 95 9.79 -11.40 -5.22
CA SER A 95 10.37 -12.02 -6.41
C SER A 95 9.55 -13.18 -6.99
N SER A 96 8.46 -13.59 -6.34
CA SER A 96 7.64 -14.74 -6.78
C SER A 96 6.19 -14.36 -7.08
N VAL A 97 5.61 -15.04 -8.08
CA VAL A 97 4.20 -14.92 -8.45
C VAL A 97 3.29 -15.24 -7.25
N ARG A 98 3.65 -16.26 -6.46
CA ARG A 98 2.92 -16.63 -5.24
C ARG A 98 2.88 -15.47 -4.23
N ALA A 99 4.01 -14.80 -3.99
CA ALA A 99 4.06 -13.65 -3.08
C ALA A 99 3.28 -12.45 -3.64
N PHE A 100 3.33 -12.23 -4.95
CA PHE A 100 2.56 -11.20 -5.64
C PHE A 100 1.04 -11.41 -5.51
N ILE A 101 0.55 -12.62 -5.80
CA ILE A 101 -0.88 -12.97 -5.65
C ILE A 101 -1.30 -12.81 -4.19
N ARG A 102 -0.53 -13.37 -3.25
CA ARG A 102 -0.82 -13.30 -1.82
C ARG A 102 -0.94 -11.85 -1.32
N LYS A 103 0.00 -10.97 -1.70
CA LYS A 103 -0.05 -9.54 -1.37
C LYS A 103 -1.34 -8.91 -1.89
N ASN A 104 -1.66 -9.13 -3.16
CA ASN A 104 -2.82 -8.50 -3.79
C ASN A 104 -4.13 -8.95 -3.16
N ARG A 105 -4.30 -10.25 -2.90
CA ARG A 105 -5.48 -10.78 -2.21
C ARG A 105 -5.59 -10.26 -0.76
N ARG A 106 -4.49 -10.28 -0.01
CA ARG A 106 -4.47 -9.74 1.38
C ARG A 106 -4.84 -8.26 1.41
N THR A 107 -4.30 -7.46 0.49
CA THR A 107 -4.60 -6.02 0.41
C THR A 107 -6.06 -5.77 0.02
N ALA A 108 -6.58 -6.55 -0.93
CA ALA A 108 -7.98 -6.52 -1.33
C ALA A 108 -8.92 -6.83 -0.15
N GLY A 109 -8.62 -7.89 0.60
CA GLY A 109 -9.33 -8.26 1.81
C GLY A 109 -9.30 -7.19 2.89
N GLY A 110 -8.13 -6.59 3.13
CA GLY A 110 -7.99 -5.52 4.10
C GLY A 110 -8.84 -4.30 3.79
N MET A 111 -8.97 -3.88 2.52
CA MET A 111 -9.79 -2.70 2.24
C MET A 111 -11.24 -2.99 1.90
N TYR A 112 -11.59 -4.25 1.68
CA TYR A 112 -12.96 -4.70 1.91
C TYR A 112 -13.34 -4.54 3.39
N GLN A 113 -12.48 -4.95 4.33
CA GLN A 113 -12.73 -4.72 5.77
C GLN A 113 -12.81 -3.23 6.11
N LEU A 114 -11.88 -2.42 5.62
CA LEU A 114 -11.93 -0.97 5.83
C LEU A 114 -13.18 -0.34 5.23
N TRP A 115 -13.57 -0.72 4.01
CA TRP A 115 -14.80 -0.22 3.39
C TRP A 115 -16.03 -0.52 4.26
N LYS A 116 -16.12 -1.74 4.80
CA LYS A 116 -17.24 -2.17 5.63
C LYS A 116 -17.25 -1.54 7.02
N LYS A 117 -16.09 -1.45 7.69
CA LYS A 117 -15.95 -0.97 9.09
C LYS A 117 -15.80 0.55 9.18
N TYR A 118 -15.21 1.18 8.17
CA TYR A 118 -14.84 2.61 8.15
C TYR A 118 -15.26 3.30 6.83
N PRO A 119 -16.57 3.44 6.56
CA PRO A 119 -17.05 3.99 5.29
C PRO A 119 -16.59 5.44 5.03
N ALA A 120 -16.36 6.23 6.10
CA ALA A 120 -15.82 7.59 6.02
C ALA A 120 -14.43 7.68 5.34
N LEU A 121 -13.70 6.56 5.22
CA LEU A 121 -12.44 6.51 4.48
C LEU A 121 -12.62 6.57 2.95
N GLY A 122 -13.85 6.50 2.42
CA GLY A 122 -14.11 6.64 0.98
C GLY A 122 -13.46 5.56 0.11
N ILE A 123 -13.35 4.34 0.66
CA ILE A 123 -12.75 3.19 -0.03
C ILE A 123 -13.85 2.52 -0.85
N HIS A 124 -13.71 2.44 -2.17
CA HIS A 124 -14.72 1.88 -3.08
C HIS A 124 -14.15 0.78 -3.99
N ALA A 125 -15.01 -0.08 -4.54
CA ALA A 125 -14.68 -1.13 -5.51
C ALA A 125 -14.35 -0.60 -6.93
N PRO A 126 -13.50 -1.26 -7.73
CA PRO A 126 -12.31 -2.01 -7.33
C PRO A 126 -11.15 -1.00 -7.24
N TYR A 127 -11.14 -0.26 -6.13
CA TYR A 127 -10.09 0.62 -5.60
C TYR A 127 -9.84 2.00 -6.20
N ARG A 128 -10.62 3.01 -5.79
CA ARG A 128 -10.10 4.39 -5.64
C ARG A 128 -9.05 4.50 -4.51
N SER A 129 -7.99 3.68 -4.53
CA SER A 129 -6.79 3.96 -3.75
C SER A 129 -5.92 4.94 -4.54
N SER A 130 -5.42 5.94 -3.84
CA SER A 130 -4.43 6.91 -4.30
C SER A 130 -3.24 6.27 -5.05
N ASN A 131 -2.82 5.05 -4.66
CA ASN A 131 -1.82 4.27 -5.37
C ASN A 131 -2.23 3.75 -6.74
N MET A 132 -3.50 3.43 -6.92
CA MET A 132 -4.01 2.95 -8.19
C MET A 132 -4.12 4.10 -9.17
N GLN A 133 -4.53 5.28 -8.70
CA GLN A 133 -4.42 6.51 -9.48
C GLN A 133 -2.96 6.80 -9.83
N LEU A 134 -1.99 6.56 -8.94
CA LEU A 134 -0.57 6.63 -9.30
C LEU A 134 -0.12 5.53 -10.25
N GLN A 135 -0.59 4.29 -10.15
CA GLN A 135 -0.27 3.24 -11.10
C GLN A 135 -0.77 3.62 -12.49
N VAL A 136 -2.02 4.05 -12.59
CA VAL A 136 -2.61 4.53 -13.85
C VAL A 136 -1.92 5.81 -14.33
N ARG A 137 -1.65 6.79 -13.46
CA ARG A 137 -0.97 8.04 -13.82
C ARG A 137 0.50 7.81 -14.19
N ASN A 138 1.23 6.95 -13.50
CA ASN A 138 2.63 6.65 -13.82
C ASN A 138 2.76 5.72 -15.03
N LEU A 139 1.75 4.88 -15.30
CA LEU A 139 1.59 4.24 -16.59
C LEU A 139 1.40 5.32 -17.67
N HIS A 140 0.40 6.20 -17.59
CA HIS A 140 0.07 7.11 -18.70
C HIS A 140 0.97 8.36 -18.82
N PHE A 141 1.59 8.84 -17.73
CA PHE A 141 2.29 10.14 -17.65
C PHE A 141 3.68 10.07 -17.00
N GLY A 142 4.29 8.88 -16.90
CA GLY A 142 5.62 8.70 -16.32
C GLY A 142 6.75 9.34 -17.14
N LYS A 143 6.87 10.68 -17.12
CA LYS A 143 7.99 11.44 -17.70
C LYS A 143 9.33 11.25 -16.98
N LYS A 144 9.40 10.47 -15.88
CA LYS A 144 10.66 10.28 -15.14
C LYS A 144 11.63 9.31 -15.81
N HIS A 145 11.13 8.37 -16.62
CA HIS A 145 11.93 7.49 -17.46
C HIS A 145 11.10 7.17 -18.73
N GLY A 146 11.48 7.74 -19.87
CA GLY A 146 10.68 7.85 -21.10
C GLY A 146 10.32 6.57 -21.87
N CYS A 147 9.86 5.52 -21.20
CA CYS A 147 9.24 4.38 -21.88
C CYS A 147 8.26 3.68 -20.93
N LEU A 148 6.97 3.80 -21.26
CA LEU A 148 5.92 2.92 -20.77
C LEU A 148 6.35 1.47 -21.06
N ARG A 149 6.94 0.77 -20.08
CA ARG A 149 7.39 -0.61 -20.29
C ARG A 149 6.15 -1.52 -20.43
N PRO A 150 5.87 -2.10 -21.62
CA PRO A 150 4.69 -2.96 -21.83
C PRO A 150 4.66 -4.18 -20.88
N SER A 151 5.78 -4.55 -20.28
CA SER A 151 5.83 -5.61 -19.26
C SER A 151 5.11 -5.27 -17.94
N PHE A 152 4.91 -3.98 -17.60
CA PHE A 152 4.22 -3.60 -16.36
C PHE A 152 2.71 -3.49 -16.51
N THR A 153 2.20 -3.27 -17.73
CA THR A 153 0.75 -3.24 -17.98
C THR A 153 0.13 -4.59 -17.66
N GLY A 154 0.75 -5.70 -18.10
CA GLY A 154 0.30 -7.06 -17.79
C GLY A 154 0.26 -7.37 -16.29
N LEU A 155 1.32 -7.02 -15.55
CA LEU A 155 1.34 -7.20 -14.08
C LEU A 155 0.32 -6.32 -13.36
N THR A 156 0.12 -5.08 -13.83
CA THR A 156 -0.90 -4.19 -13.25
C THR A 156 -2.30 -4.73 -13.49
N ALA A 157 -2.58 -5.20 -14.71
CA ALA A 157 -3.85 -5.84 -15.07
C ALA A 157 -4.09 -7.12 -14.24
N ALA A 158 -3.05 -7.95 -14.07
CA ALA A 158 -3.12 -9.13 -13.21
C ALA A 158 -3.40 -8.77 -11.74
N ALA A 159 -2.72 -7.75 -11.19
CA ALA A 159 -2.99 -7.27 -9.83
C ALA A 159 -4.45 -6.83 -9.68
N TRP A 160 -4.98 -6.11 -10.66
CA TRP A 160 -6.38 -5.68 -10.70
C TRP A 160 -7.33 -6.86 -10.70
N MET A 161 -7.14 -7.81 -11.62
CA MET A 161 -7.97 -9.01 -11.73
C MET A 161 -7.98 -9.81 -10.42
N ILE A 162 -6.81 -10.05 -9.82
CA ILE A 162 -6.69 -10.77 -8.53
C ILE A 162 -7.49 -10.07 -7.43
N ARG A 163 -7.43 -8.72 -7.36
CA ARG A 163 -8.14 -7.95 -6.35
C ARG A 163 -9.65 -7.96 -6.59
N SER A 164 -10.09 -7.83 -7.84
CA SER A 164 -11.50 -7.87 -8.21
C SER A 164 -12.13 -9.22 -7.91
N VAL A 165 -11.46 -10.32 -8.28
CA VAL A 165 -11.91 -11.69 -7.96
C VAL A 165 -11.98 -11.89 -6.45
N GLU A 166 -10.97 -11.43 -5.70
CA GLU A 166 -11.00 -11.50 -4.24
C GLU A 166 -12.15 -10.67 -3.65
N TRP A 167 -12.44 -9.47 -4.18
CA TRP A 167 -13.58 -8.67 -3.74
C TRP A 167 -14.92 -9.36 -4.01
N ILE A 168 -15.13 -9.93 -5.19
CA ILE A 168 -16.34 -10.69 -5.51
C ILE A 168 -16.49 -11.85 -4.52
N ARG A 169 -15.43 -12.62 -4.29
CA ARG A 169 -15.42 -13.72 -3.32
C ARG A 169 -15.82 -13.28 -1.91
N LEU A 170 -15.39 -12.10 -1.47
CA LEU A 170 -15.72 -11.55 -0.15
C LEU A 170 -17.18 -11.07 -0.05
N HIS A 171 -17.75 -10.55 -1.14
CA HIS A 171 -19.18 -10.20 -1.21
C HIS A 171 -20.05 -11.47 -1.19
N LEU A 172 -19.55 -12.57 -1.76
CA LEU A 172 -20.19 -13.90 -1.71
C LEU A 172 -19.97 -14.64 -0.37
N GLY A 173 -19.57 -13.94 0.70
CA GLY A 173 -19.41 -14.52 2.04
C GLY A 173 -18.04 -15.12 2.35
N GLY A 174 -17.06 -14.99 1.44
CA GLY A 174 -15.69 -15.41 1.70
C GLY A 174 -15.03 -14.64 2.86
N LYS A 175 -14.09 -15.29 3.57
CA LYS A 175 -13.28 -14.65 4.62
C LYS A 175 -11.97 -14.10 4.06
N PRO A 176 -11.49 -12.91 4.46
CA PRO A 176 -10.22 -12.36 3.98
C PRO A 176 -9.01 -13.19 4.42
N LEU A 177 -7.94 -13.16 3.62
CA LEU A 177 -6.69 -13.83 3.95
C LEU A 177 -5.93 -13.10 5.07
N ARG A 178 -5.42 -13.87 6.03
CA ARG A 178 -4.47 -13.38 7.05
C ARG A 178 -3.03 -13.39 6.50
N ALA A 179 -2.20 -12.48 7.02
CA ALA A 179 -0.78 -12.35 6.65
C ALA A 179 0.04 -13.54 7.11
#